data_AF-A0A7Y5Q4S7-F1
#
_entry.id   AF-A0A7Y5Q4S7-F1
#
_cell.length_a   1.000
_cell.length_b   1.000
_cell.length_c   1.000
_cell.angle_alpha   90.00
_cell.angle_beta   90.00
_cell.angle_gamma   90.00
#
_symmetry.space_group_name_H-M   'P 1'
#
loop_
_entity.id
_entity.type
_entity.pdbx_description
1 polymer ?
#
loop_
_entity_poly.entity_id
_entity_poly.type
_entity_poly.pdbx_seq_one_letter_code
_entity_poly.pdbx_strand_id
1 'polypeptide(L)' 'LAAALASPGGFNAATNRPLITAEEIESADGELTLPPGAIVTPLALDRARELGVTLRRVPH' A
#
# COMPACT_ATOMS: atom_id res chain seq x y z
N LEU A 1 12.00 8.10 -12.20
CA LEU A 1 11.28 7.67 -10.99
C LEU A 1 10.18 6.71 -11.46
N ALA A 2 10.32 5.41 -11.19
CA ALA A 2 9.33 4.41 -11.59
C ALA A 2 8.36 4.21 -10.42
N ALA A 3 7.11 4.62 -10.57
CA ALA A 3 6.08 4.36 -9.57
C ALA A 3 5.71 2.87 -9.63
N ALA A 4 5.99 2.12 -8.57
CA ALA A 4 5.51 0.75 -8.44
C ALA A 4 4.01 0.80 -8.13
N LEU A 5 3.20 0.24 -9.03
CA LEU A 5 1.79 -0.04 -8.73
C LEU A 5 1.76 -1.12 -7.66
N ALA A 6 1.11 -0.83 -6.53
CA ALA A 6 0.92 -1.82 -5.48
C ALA A 6 0.19 -3.03 -6.07
N SER A 7 0.88 -4.16 -6.19
CA SER A 7 0.22 -5.44 -6.47
C SER A 7 -0.31 -5.95 -5.13
N PRO A 8 -1.63 -6.03 -4.91
CA PRO A 8 -2.15 -6.44 -3.62
C PRO A 8 -1.74 -7.90 -3.35
N GLY A 9 -0.90 -8.13 -2.33
CA GLY A 9 -0.50 -9.47 -1.88
C GLY A 9 -1.66 -10.24 -1.26
N GLY A 10 -2.74 -9.54 -0.90
CA GLY A 10 -3.98 -10.14 -0.42
C GLY A 10 -5.18 -9.20 -0.49
N PHE A 11 -6.36 -9.81 -0.36
CA PHE A 11 -7.64 -9.11 -0.25
C PHE A 11 -8.20 -9.32 1.15
N ASN A 12 -8.78 -8.27 1.72
CA ASN A 12 -9.52 -8.41 2.97
C ASN A 12 -10.77 -9.26 2.70
N ALA A 13 -10.83 -10.48 3.24
CA ALA A 13 -11.92 -11.42 2.99
C ALA A 13 -13.31 -10.91 3.44
N ALA A 14 -13.37 -9.99 4.40
CA ALA A 14 -14.64 -9.45 4.90
C ALA A 14 -15.21 -8.34 4.01
N THR A 15 -14.37 -7.64 3.24
CA THR A 15 -14.81 -6.50 2.42
C THR A 15 -14.42 -6.59 0.95
N ASN A 16 -13.72 -7.66 0.55
CA ASN A 16 -13.17 -7.87 -0.80
C ASN A 16 -12.37 -6.66 -1.32
N ARG A 17 -11.70 -5.94 -0.41
CA ARG A 17 -10.91 -4.75 -0.71
C ARG A 17 -9.41 -5.09 -0.69
N PRO A 18 -8.60 -4.48 -1.58
CA PRO A 18 -7.15 -4.68 -1.56
C PRO A 18 -6.59 -4.25 -0.20
N LEU A 19 -5.83 -5.15 0.43
CA LEU A 19 -5.20 -4.92 1.72
C LEU A 19 -3.72 -4.67 1.49
N ILE A 20 -3.19 -3.60 2.07
CA ILE A 20 -1.79 -3.22 1.94
C ILE A 20 -1.10 -3.52 3.27
N THR A 21 -0.20 -4.50 3.25
CA THR A 21 0.59 -4.95 4.40
C THR A 21 1.95 -4.25 4.44
N ALA A 22 2.69 -4.48 5.52
CA ALA A 22 4.04 -3.97 5.67
C ALA A 22 4.98 -4.55 4.60
N GLU A 23 4.79 -5.80 4.17
CA GLU A 23 5.62 -6.43 3.14
C GLU A 23 5.48 -5.72 1.78
N GLU A 24 4.27 -5.25 1.44
CA GLU A 24 4.05 -4.44 0.24
C GLU A 24 4.78 -3.09 0.31
N ILE A 25 4.86 -2.50 1.50
CA ILE A 25 5.57 -1.24 1.72
C ILE A 25 7.08 -1.45 1.63
N GLU A 26 7.59 -2.54 2.19
CA GLU A 26 8.99 -2.93 2.06
C GLU A 26 9.37 -3.25 0.61
N SER A 27 8.42 -3.76 -0.16
CA SER A 27 8.58 -3.97 -1.61
C SER A 27 8.46 -2.68 -2.43
N ALA A 28 7.96 -1.59 -1.82
CA ALA A 28 7.76 -0.31 -2.48
C ALA A 28 8.99 0.60 -2.30
N ASP A 29 9.68 0.89 -3.41
CA ASP A 29 10.88 1.74 -3.38
C ASP A 29 10.49 3.23 -3.42
N GLY A 30 10.18 3.78 -2.26
CA GLY A 30 9.97 5.22 -2.02
C GLY A 30 8.58 5.79 -2.32
N GLU A 31 7.83 5.23 -3.27
CA GLU A 31 6.44 5.65 -3.51
C GLU A 31 5.54 4.44 -3.81
N LEU A 32 4.43 4.32 -3.08
CA LEU A 32 3.42 3.30 -3.28
C LEU A 32 2.09 3.93 -3.71
N THR A 33 1.63 3.53 -4.89
CA THR A 33 0.31 3.93 -5.38
C THR A 33 -0.75 2.96 -4.88
N LEU A 34 -1.66 3.48 -4.06
CA LEU A 34 -2.75 2.75 -3.43
C LEU A 34 -3.97 2.72 -4.36
N PRO A 35 -4.49 1.52 -4.70
CA PRO A 35 -5.70 1.42 -5.48
C PRO A 35 -6.91 2.01 -4.74
N PRO A 36 -7.96 2.43 -5.47
CA PRO A 36 -9.17 2.96 -4.88
C PRO A 36 -9.79 1.98 -3.87
N GLY A 37 -10.14 2.48 -2.69
CA GLY A 37 -10.72 1.66 -1.63
C GLY A 37 -9.73 0.71 -0.93
N ALA A 38 -8.42 0.81 -1.20
CA ALA A 38 -7.42 0.02 -0.49
C ALA A 38 -7.41 0.32 1.01
N ILE A 39 -7.31 -0.72 1.81
CA ILE A 39 -7.15 -0.63 3.26
C ILE A 39 -5.66 -0.76 3.55
N VAL A 40 -5.10 0.26 4.20
CA VAL A 40 -3.71 0.22 4.69
C VAL A 40 -3.75 -0.26 6.14
N THR A 41 -3.02 -1.31 6.46
CA THR A 41 -2.91 -1.80 7.83
C THR A 41 -2.11 -0.82 8.70
N PRO A 42 -2.35 -0.76 10.03
CA PRO A 42 -1.56 0.09 10.93
C PRO A 42 -0.06 -0.20 10.84
N LEU A 43 0.30 -1.49 10.72
CA LEU A 43 1.69 -1.93 10.56
C LEU A 43 2.33 -1.42 9.26
N ALA A 44 1.58 -1.44 8.15
CA ALA A 44 2.02 -0.87 6.88
C ALA A 44 2.23 0.65 6.95
N LEU A 45 1.36 1.36 7.66
CA LEU A 45 1.50 2.81 7.84
C LEU A 45 2.74 3.17 8.65
N ASP A 46 3.04 2.39 9.70
CA ASP A 46 4.24 2.57 10.50
C ASP A 46 5.50 2.32 9.65
N ARG A 47 5.54 1.20 8.91
CA ARG A 47 6.64 0.92 7.97
C ARG A 47 6.82 1.98 6.90
N ALA A 48 5.74 2.54 6.38
CA ALA A 48 5.82 3.59 5.36
C ALA A 48 6.54 4.83 5.91
N ARG A 49 6.29 5.17 7.18
CA ARG A 49 6.99 6.28 7.85
C ARG A 49 8.45 5.97 8.10
N GLU A 50 8.76 4.77 8.57
CA GLU A 50 10.15 4.36 8.85
C GLU A 50 11.01 4.33 7.58
N LEU A 51 10.43 3.86 6.48
CA LEU A 51 11.13 3.72 5.19
C LEU A 51 11.04 4.98 4.31
N GLY A 52 10.28 6.00 4.73
CA GLY A 52 10.05 7.20 3.93
C GLY A 52 9.23 6.97 2.66
N VAL A 53 8.40 5.92 2.63
CA VAL A 53 7.54 5.58 1.49
C VAL A 53 6.34 6.50 1.45
N THR A 54 6.16 7.18 0.32
CA THR A 54 5.02 8.06 0.08
C THR A 54 3.82 7.24 -0.40
N LEU A 55 2.69 7.33 0.31
CA LEU A 55 1.44 6.66 -0.05
C LEU A 55 0.55 7.58 -0.88
N ARG A 56 0.34 7.28 -2.16
CA ARG A 56 -0.55 8.05 -3.04
C ARG A 56 -1.81 7.28 -3.37
N ARG A 57 -2.97 7.84 -3.04
CA ARG A 57 -4.27 7.26 -3.42
C ARG A 57 -4.67 7.73 -4.80
N VAL A 58 -5.02 6.80 -5.69
CA VAL A 58 -5.60 7.16 -6.99
C VAL A 58 -7.05 7.61 -6.75
N PRO A 59 -7.42 8.83 -7.15
CA PRO A 59 -8.81 9.26 -7.12
C PRO A 59 -9.63 8.45 -8.14
N HIS A 60 -10.88 8.15 -7.78
CA HIS A 60 -11.89 7.55 -8.66
C HIS A 60 -12.26 8.47 -9.82
#